data_AF-A0A7S3RLV8-F1
#
_entry.id   AF-A0A7S3RLV8-F1
#
_cell.length_a   1.000
_cell.length_b   1.000
_cell.length_c   1.000
_cell.angle_alpha   90.00
_cell.angle_beta   90.00
_cell.angle_gamma   90.00
#
_symmetry.space_group_name_H-M   'P 1'
#
loop_
_entity.id
_entity.type
_entity.pdbx_description
1 polymer ?
#
loop_
_entity_poly.entity_id
_entity_poly.type
_entity_poly.pdbx_seq_one_letter_code
_entity_poly.pdbx_strand_id
1 'polypeptide(L)'
;NEINKQKRLRDAAIMAAEAEKVKVVKAAEAAADAAQLQGEGIARQRRAIIDGLRQSITHGSNEELSTEKISELLLVTQYFETMRDIAAQSKAQVVFIPNGPGAVGDVASQIRNGILMGNAPGQQRM
;
A
#
# COMPACT_ATOMS: atom_id res chain seq x y z
N ASN A 1 -0.17 5.57 60.39
CA ASN A 1 0.01 6.81 59.60
C ASN A 1 -0.59 6.62 58.20
N GLU A 2 -1.90 6.33 58.15
CA GLU A 2 -2.59 5.82 56.94
C GLU A 2 -2.91 6.93 55.92
N ILE A 3 -3.15 8.16 56.40
CA ILE A 3 -3.46 9.33 55.57
C ILE A 3 -2.29 9.67 54.63
N ASN A 4 -1.06 9.57 55.12
CA ASN A 4 0.14 9.81 54.30
C ASN A 4 0.35 8.75 53.23
N LYS A 5 -0.04 7.49 53.52
CA LYS A 5 0.01 6.40 52.54
C LYS A 5 -1.02 6.61 51.43
N GLN A 6 -2.25 7.00 51.78
CA GLN A 6 -3.31 7.29 50.81
C GLN A 6 -2.98 8.50 49.92
N LYS A 7 -2.40 9.58 50.49
CA LYS A 7 -1.89 10.71 49.69
C LYS A 7 -0.86 10.27 48.66
N ARG A 8 0.16 9.50 49.07
CA ARG A 8 1.20 8.98 48.17
C ARG A 8 0.65 8.09 47.07
N LEU A 9 -0.32 7.23 47.39
CA LEU A 9 -0.97 6.36 46.39
C LEU A 9 -1.75 7.18 45.37
N ARG A 10 -2.46 8.23 45.81
CA ARG A 10 -3.17 9.15 44.90
C ARG A 10 -2.21 9.89 43.99
N ASP A 11 -1.12 10.44 44.55
CA ASP A 11 -0.12 11.18 43.78
C ASP A 11 0.57 10.27 42.75
N ALA A 12 0.91 9.03 43.15
CA ALA A 12 1.45 8.03 42.24
C ALA A 12 0.48 7.65 41.11
N ALA A 13 -0.82 7.52 41.42
CA ALA A 13 -1.85 7.22 40.41
C ALA A 13 -2.03 8.38 39.41
N ILE A 14 -1.98 9.64 39.88
CA ILE A 14 -2.06 10.82 39.02
C ILE A 14 -0.83 10.89 38.11
N MET A 15 0.37 10.71 38.66
CA MET A 15 1.61 10.70 37.86
C MET A 15 1.61 9.57 36.83
N ALA A 16 1.12 8.38 37.19
CA ALA A 16 1.00 7.26 36.25
C ALA A 16 0.02 7.55 35.11
N ALA A 17 -1.12 8.18 35.41
CA ALA A 17 -2.10 8.57 34.40
C ALA A 17 -1.58 9.67 33.47
N GLU A 18 -0.85 10.66 34.00
CA GLU A 18 -0.19 11.68 33.19
C GLU A 18 0.90 11.09 32.30
N ALA A 19 1.71 10.17 32.83
CA ALA A 19 2.73 9.48 32.03
C ALA A 19 2.12 8.69 30.87
N GLU A 20 1.01 7.98 31.10
CA GLU A 20 0.32 7.24 30.05
C GLU A 20 -0.28 8.18 29.00
N LYS A 21 -0.88 9.31 29.43
CA LYS A 21 -1.37 10.34 28.50
C LYS A 21 -0.24 10.87 27.61
N VAL A 22 0.90 11.21 28.19
CA VAL A 22 2.07 11.71 27.44
C VAL A 22 2.55 10.66 26.45
N LYS A 23 2.63 9.39 26.86
CA LYS A 23 3.03 8.28 25.99
C LYS A 23 2.11 8.12 24.79
N VAL A 24 0.80 8.15 25.00
CA VAL A 24 -0.19 8.05 23.92
C VAL A 24 -0.11 9.24 22.96
N VAL A 25 -0.02 10.47 23.48
CA VAL A 25 0.10 11.67 22.66
C VAL A 25 1.39 11.64 21.84
N LYS A 26 2.52 11.28 22.45
CA LYS A 26 3.81 11.19 21.76
C LYS A 26 3.84 10.10 20.70
N ALA A 27 3.18 8.97 20.94
CA ALA A 27 3.03 7.93 19.93
C ALA A 27 2.18 8.40 18.74
N ALA A 28 1.10 9.14 18.99
CA ALA A 28 0.26 9.71 17.94
C ALA A 28 0.99 10.79 17.12
N GLU A 29 1.72 11.69 17.79
CA GLU A 29 2.59 12.69 17.13
C GLU A 29 3.64 12.01 16.25
N ALA A 30 4.35 11.01 16.78
CA ALA A 30 5.35 10.27 16.01
C ALA A 30 4.75 9.55 14.80
N ALA A 31 3.53 9.00 14.92
CA ALA A 31 2.83 8.37 13.81
C ALA A 31 2.42 9.39 12.73
N ALA A 32 1.98 10.59 13.13
CA ALA A 32 1.64 11.66 12.21
C ALA A 32 2.88 12.18 11.47
N ASP A 33 3.98 12.42 12.18
CA ASP A 33 5.24 12.86 11.60
C ASP A 33 5.80 11.81 10.62
N ALA A 34 5.73 10.53 10.99
CA ALA A 34 6.14 9.44 10.13
C ALA A 34 5.31 9.38 8.83
N ALA A 35 3.98 9.53 8.93
CA ALA A 35 3.10 9.56 7.77
C ALA A 35 3.38 10.77 6.86
N GLN A 36 3.65 11.94 7.45
CA GLN A 36 4.03 13.13 6.70
C GLN A 36 5.34 12.92 5.94
N LEU A 37 6.40 12.47 6.63
CA LEU A 37 7.70 12.19 6.03
C LEU A 37 7.61 11.13 4.92
N GLN A 38 6.80 10.10 5.11
CA GLN A 38 6.52 9.10 4.08
C GLN A 38 5.86 9.73 2.85
N GLY A 39 4.84 10.59 3.06
CA GLY A 39 4.17 11.31 1.97
C GLY A 39 5.12 12.21 1.19
N GLU A 40 5.98 12.96 1.88
CA GLU A 40 7.02 13.79 1.28
C GLU A 40 8.02 12.96 0.48
N GLY A 41 8.42 11.79 1.00
CA GLY A 41 9.30 10.85 0.31
C GLY A 41 8.68 10.35 -1.01
N ILE A 42 7.42 9.94 -0.98
CA ILE A 42 6.68 9.47 -2.16
C ILE A 42 6.55 10.60 -3.19
N ALA A 43 6.22 11.81 -2.76
CA ALA A 43 6.11 12.96 -3.66
C ALA A 43 7.46 13.29 -4.33
N ARG A 44 8.55 13.25 -3.55
CA ARG A 44 9.91 13.48 -4.06
C ARG A 44 10.33 12.39 -5.04
N GLN A 45 10.04 11.13 -4.74
CA GLN A 45 10.30 10.00 -5.63
C GLN A 45 9.53 10.16 -6.95
N ARG A 46 8.23 10.47 -6.89
CA ARG A 46 7.40 10.69 -8.09
C ARG A 46 7.95 11.82 -8.96
N ARG A 47 8.39 12.92 -8.35
CA ARG A 47 9.02 14.03 -9.08
C ARG A 47 10.29 13.58 -9.79
N ALA A 48 11.18 12.86 -9.10
CA ALA A 48 12.42 12.35 -9.69
C ALA A 48 12.16 11.39 -10.87
N ILE A 49 11.12 10.55 -10.77
CA ILE A 49 10.69 9.67 -11.87
C ILE A 49 10.24 10.51 -13.08
N ILE A 50 9.38 11.52 -12.86
CA ILE A 50 8.88 12.41 -13.92
C ILE A 50 10.03 13.15 -14.59
N ASP A 51 10.93 13.75 -13.81
CA ASP A 51 12.08 14.50 -14.31
C ASP A 51 13.03 13.58 -15.12
N GLY A 52 13.26 12.35 -14.63
CA GLY A 52 14.06 11.35 -15.33
C GLY A 52 13.43 10.88 -16.64
N LEU A 53 12.11 10.66 -16.66
CA LEU A 53 11.37 10.32 -17.89
C LEU A 53 11.43 11.45 -18.91
N ARG A 54 11.25 12.70 -18.48
CA ARG A 54 11.38 13.87 -19.34
C ARG A 54 12.77 13.93 -19.97
N GLN A 55 13.82 13.84 -19.15
CA GLN A 55 15.22 13.89 -19.62
C GLN A 55 15.56 12.74 -20.57
N SER A 56 15.06 11.54 -20.32
CA SER A 56 15.36 10.35 -21.12
C SER A 56 14.79 10.44 -22.54
N ILE A 57 13.65 11.10 -22.71
CA ILE A 57 12.97 11.21 -24.00
C ILE A 57 13.37 12.49 -24.75
N THR A 58 13.63 13.59 -24.05
CA THR A 58 14.12 14.84 -24.68
C THR A 58 15.62 14.78 -25.02
N HIS A 59 16.34 13.73 -24.59
CA HIS A 59 17.72 13.52 -24.99
C HIS A 59 17.82 13.21 -26.49
N GLY A 60 18.09 14.24 -27.29
CA GLY A 60 18.29 14.13 -28.74
C GLY A 60 17.14 14.65 -29.61
N SER A 61 16.03 15.10 -29.01
CA SER A 61 14.91 15.73 -29.70
C SER A 61 14.49 17.00 -28.96
N ASN A 62 14.21 18.08 -29.69
CA ASN A 62 13.77 19.37 -29.11
C ASN A 62 12.27 19.37 -28.77
N GLU A 63 11.68 18.19 -28.57
CA GLU A 63 10.25 18.00 -28.31
C GLU A 63 9.96 18.13 -26.81
N GLU A 64 9.11 19.07 -26.42
CA GLU A 64 8.57 19.10 -25.07
C GLU A 64 7.45 18.07 -24.92
N LEU A 65 7.59 17.14 -23.97
CA LEU A 65 6.49 16.24 -23.60
C LEU A 65 5.38 17.01 -22.91
N SER A 66 4.15 16.79 -23.36
CA SER A 66 2.96 17.27 -22.65
C SER A 66 2.77 16.52 -21.32
N THR A 67 2.19 17.20 -20.34
CA THR A 67 1.87 16.63 -19.03
C THR A 67 0.94 15.42 -19.14
N GLU A 68 0.03 15.39 -20.12
CA GLU A 68 -0.86 14.24 -20.36
C GLU A 68 -0.06 12.98 -20.71
N LYS A 69 0.93 13.08 -21.59
CA LYS A 69 1.72 11.93 -22.04
C LYS A 69 2.63 11.38 -20.95
N ILE A 70 3.17 12.26 -20.10
CA ILE A 70 3.91 11.86 -18.89
C ILE A 70 2.99 11.12 -17.93
N SER A 71 1.77 11.62 -17.73
CA SER A 71 0.78 11.00 -16.85
C SER A 71 0.35 9.62 -17.34
N GLU A 72 0.18 9.46 -18.65
CA GLU A 72 -0.12 8.16 -19.28
C GLU A 72 1.02 7.15 -19.08
N LEU A 73 2.26 7.54 -19.34
CA LEU A 73 3.43 6.68 -19.10
C LEU A 73 3.58 6.30 -17.62
N LEU A 74 3.26 7.20 -16.71
CA LEU A 74 3.29 6.96 -15.27
C LEU A 74 2.21 5.95 -14.86
N LEU A 75 1.00 6.04 -15.41
CA LEU A 75 -0.08 5.07 -15.18
C LEU A 75 0.30 3.67 -15.67
N VAL A 76 0.91 3.58 -16.86
CA VAL A 76 1.41 2.30 -17.40
C VAL A 76 2.49 1.72 -16.49
N THR A 77 3.44 2.55 -16.04
CA THR A 77 4.51 2.11 -15.12
C THR A 77 3.91 1.63 -13.80
N GLN A 78 2.97 2.37 -13.22
CA GLN A 78 2.28 2.00 -11.98
C GLN A 78 1.52 0.68 -12.13
N TYR A 79 0.89 0.44 -13.28
CA TYR A 79 0.22 -0.83 -13.58
C TYR A 79 1.22 -2.01 -13.51
N PHE A 80 2.39 -1.89 -14.15
CA PHE A 80 3.42 -2.93 -14.10
C PHE A 80 4.05 -3.10 -12.71
N GLU A 81 4.30 -2.01 -11.99
CA GLU A 81 4.79 -2.09 -10.61
C GLU A 81 3.79 -2.82 -9.71
N THR A 82 2.51 -2.51 -9.85
CA THR A 82 1.45 -3.19 -9.09
C THR A 82 1.40 -4.68 -9.42
N MET A 83 1.49 -5.04 -10.71
CA MET A 83 1.54 -6.45 -11.11
C MET A 83 2.79 -7.15 -10.57
N ARG A 84 3.96 -6.49 -10.58
CA ARG A 84 5.20 -7.03 -10.02
C ARG A 84 5.07 -7.27 -8.53
N ASP A 85 4.52 -6.31 -7.79
CA ASP A 85 4.36 -6.41 -6.34
C ASP A 85 3.38 -7.52 -5.94
N ILE A 86 2.30 -7.69 -6.72
CA ILE A 86 1.39 -8.83 -6.56
C ILE A 86 2.11 -10.15 -6.89
N ALA A 87 2.87 -10.22 -7.98
CA ALA A 87 3.61 -11.43 -8.38
C ALA A 87 4.72 -11.80 -7.39
N ALA A 88 5.32 -10.82 -6.71
CA ALA A 88 6.35 -11.03 -5.70
C ALA A 88 5.79 -11.67 -4.41
N GLN A 89 4.49 -11.60 -4.17
CA GLN A 89 3.85 -12.31 -3.08
C GLN A 89 3.72 -13.80 -3.44
N SER A 90 4.60 -14.66 -2.90
CA SER A 90 4.73 -16.09 -3.25
C SER A 90 3.48 -16.97 -3.04
N LYS A 91 2.36 -16.41 -2.57
CA LYS A 91 1.06 -17.09 -2.42
C LYS A 91 -0.11 -16.34 -3.09
N ALA A 92 0.15 -15.29 -3.87
CA ALA A 92 -0.91 -14.52 -4.52
C ALA A 92 -1.49 -15.28 -5.71
N GLN A 93 -2.79 -15.58 -5.65
CA GLN A 93 -3.56 -16.05 -6.80
C GLN A 93 -4.24 -14.81 -7.41
N VAL A 94 -3.77 -14.39 -8.59
CA VAL A 94 -4.28 -13.20 -9.27
C VAL A 94 -5.32 -13.62 -10.30
N VAL A 95 -6.54 -13.12 -10.15
CA VAL A 95 -7.59 -13.26 -11.17
C VAL A 95 -7.70 -11.92 -11.90
N PHE A 96 -7.22 -11.88 -13.13
CA PHE A 96 -7.40 -10.70 -13.98
C PHE A 96 -8.84 -10.67 -14.49
N ILE A 97 -9.60 -9.67 -14.05
CA ILE A 97 -10.94 -9.39 -14.54
C ILE A 97 -10.79 -8.36 -15.66
N PRO A 98 -11.03 -8.70 -16.94
CA PRO A 98 -11.03 -7.71 -17.99
C PRO A 98 -12.14 -6.67 -17.75
N ASN A 99 -11.97 -5.44 -18.23
CA ASN A 99 -13.00 -4.38 -18.16
C ASN A 99 -13.52 -4.09 -19.57
N GLY A 100 -14.11 -5.10 -20.21
CA GLY A 100 -14.74 -4.98 -21.53
C GLY A 100 -16.18 -5.48 -21.50
N PRO A 101 -17.06 -5.03 -22.42
CA PRO A 101 -18.41 -5.60 -22.55
C PRO A 101 -18.30 -7.08 -22.90
N GLY A 102 -18.49 -7.96 -21.91
CA GLY A 102 -18.30 -9.41 -22.00
C GLY A 102 -17.48 -10.02 -20.86
N ALA A 103 -16.67 -9.20 -20.18
CA ALA A 103 -15.71 -9.67 -19.20
C ALA A 103 -16.32 -10.31 -17.94
N VAL A 104 -17.54 -9.92 -17.57
CA VAL A 104 -18.25 -10.54 -16.44
C VAL A 104 -18.60 -12.01 -16.75
N GLY A 105 -18.91 -12.34 -18.01
CA GLY A 105 -19.17 -13.71 -18.45
C GLY A 105 -17.91 -14.59 -18.44
N ASP A 106 -16.79 -14.01 -18.85
CA ASP A 106 -15.49 -14.69 -18.85
C ASP A 106 -14.96 -14.93 -17.43
N VAL A 107 -15.17 -13.98 -16.52
CA VAL A 107 -14.80 -14.16 -15.10
C VAL A 107 -15.65 -15.23 -14.44
N ALA A 108 -16.96 -15.25 -14.70
CA ALA A 108 -17.86 -16.28 -14.16
C ALA A 108 -17.48 -17.68 -14.68
N SER A 109 -17.05 -17.81 -15.94
CA SER A 109 -16.59 -19.08 -16.50
C SER A 109 -15.23 -19.52 -15.94
N GLN A 110 -14.28 -18.59 -15.77
CA GLN A 110 -12.97 -18.87 -15.18
C GLN A 110 -13.08 -19.29 -13.70
N ILE A 111 -13.91 -18.60 -12.90
CA ILE A 111 -14.18 -18.98 -11.51
C ILE A 111 -14.82 -20.37 -11.44
N ARG A 112 -15.82 -20.64 -12.29
CA ARG A 112 -16.47 -21.96 -12.35
C ARG A 112 -15.47 -23.06 -12.70
N ASN A 113 -14.62 -22.85 -13.70
CA ASN A 113 -13.61 -23.82 -14.12
C ASN A 113 -12.51 -24.02 -13.05
N GLY A 114 -12.07 -22.95 -12.39
CA GLY A 114 -11.10 -23.03 -11.30
C GLY A 114 -11.64 -23.78 -10.06
N ILE A 115 -12.90 -23.55 -9.69
CA ILE A 115 -13.57 -24.30 -8.61
C ILE A 115 -13.77 -25.76 -9.01
N LEU A 116 -14.16 -26.07 -10.25
CA LEU A 116 -14.33 -27.44 -10.74
C LEU A 116 -13.01 -28.22 -10.81
N MET A 117 -11.90 -27.58 -11.19
CA MET A 117 -10.56 -28.19 -11.12
C MET A 117 -10.10 -28.39 -9.67
N GLY A 118 -10.45 -27.49 -8.74
CA GLY A 118 -10.16 -27.64 -7.31
C GLY A 118 -11.01 -28.69 -6.58
N ASN A 119 -12.21 -28.99 -7.11
CA ASN A 119 -13.14 -29.99 -6.55
C ASN A 119 -13.10 -31.35 -7.25
N ALA A 120 -12.13 -31.61 -8.15
CA ALA A 120 -11.93 -32.96 -8.68
C ALA A 120 -11.59 -33.91 -7.50
N PRO A 121 -12.48 -34.86 -7.16
CA PRO A 121 -12.24 -35.75 -6.02
C PRO A 121 -11.02 -36.61 -6.31
N GLY A 122 -10.17 -36.73 -5.30
CA GLY A 122 -8.82 -37.27 -5.38
C GLY A 122 -8.69 -38.54 -6.22
N GLN A 123 -7.76 -38.50 -7.18
CA GLN A 123 -7.07 -39.68 -7.62
C GLN A 123 -5.96 -39.97 -6.62
N GLN A 124 -6.38 -40.51 -5.47
CA GLN A 124 -5.49 -41.14 -4.52
C GLN A 124 -5.25 -42.58 -5.00
N ARG A 125 -3.98 -43.00 -4.91
CA ARG A 125 -3.45 -44.38 -4.97
C ARG A 125 -3.27 -44.98 -6.37
N MET A 126 -2.02 -45.00 -6.85
CA MET A 126 -1.08 -46.13 -6.80
C MET A 126 0.21 -45.73 -7.53
#